data_AF-A0A5C1B149-F1
#
_entry.id   AF-A0A5C1B149-F1
#
_cell.length_a   1.000
_cell.length_b   1.000
_cell.length_c   1.000
_cell.angle_alpha   90.00
_cell.angle_beta   90.00
_cell.angle_gamma   90.00
#
_symmetry.space_group_name_H-M   'P 1'
#
loop_
_entity.id
_entity.type
_entity.pdbx_description
1 polymer ?
#
loop_
_entity_poly.entity_id
_entity_poly.type
_entity_poly.pdbx_seq_one_letter_code
_entity_poly.pdbx_strand_id
1 'polypeptide(L)'
;MDDIDHKLITLLRHDGRRSISDLAADLGLTRATVRSRLEKLEQSGEIIGFTVILRSDAIDLPVRGITMIEIAGQAADSVIAALSGFSEVSSIHTTNGNWDLVVELGTSDLIAFDQVLRRIRLIPGVTNSETSLLLATPRSVKARL
;
A
#
# COMPACT_ATOMS: atom_id res chain seq x y z
N MET A 1 9.98 21.63 2.95
CA MET A 1 10.41 20.97 4.20
C MET A 1 11.88 21.27 4.44
N ASP A 2 12.29 21.39 5.70
CA ASP A 2 13.70 21.47 6.10
C ASP A 2 14.16 20.18 6.82
N ASP A 3 15.44 20.12 7.21
CA ASP A 3 16.02 18.95 7.90
C ASP A 3 15.32 18.61 9.22
N ILE A 4 14.73 19.60 9.89
CA ILE A 4 13.97 19.39 11.12
C ILE A 4 12.64 18.71 10.81
N ASP A 5 11.95 19.15 9.76
CA ASP A 5 10.69 18.53 9.32
C ASP A 5 10.93 17.05 8.93
N HIS A 6 12.03 16.73 8.26
CA HIS A 6 12.40 15.35 7.94
C HIS A 6 12.63 14.49 9.19
N LYS A 7 13.30 15.02 10.22
CA LYS A 7 13.52 14.32 11.50
C LYS A 7 12.19 14.13 12.25
N LEU A 8 11.35 15.16 12.30
CA LEU A 8 10.01 15.10 12.91
C LEU A 8 9.16 14.00 12.26
N ILE A 9 9.10 13.96 10.92
CA ILE A 9 8.38 12.91 10.17
C ILE A 9 8.96 11.52 10.45
N THR A 10 10.28 11.40 10.57
CA THR A 10 10.93 10.11 10.87
C THR A 10 10.49 9.59 12.25
N LEU A 11 10.44 10.46 13.26
CA LEU A 11 9.97 10.10 14.60
C LEU A 11 8.49 9.69 14.58
N LEU A 12 7.64 10.43 13.86
CA LEU A 12 6.21 10.13 13.73
C LEU A 12 5.92 8.87 12.90
N ARG A 13 6.75 8.55 11.90
CA ARG A 13 6.65 7.28 11.16
C ARG A 13 6.95 6.07 12.03
N HIS A 14 7.79 6.25 13.05
CA HIS A 14 8.10 5.19 14.00
C HIS A 14 6.98 5.03 15.03
N ASP A 15 6.46 6.15 15.55
CA ASP A 15 5.31 6.17 16.45
C ASP A 15 4.51 7.46 16.26
N GLY A 16 3.38 7.34 15.56
CA GLY A 16 2.50 8.47 15.26
C GLY A 16 1.76 9.02 16.49
N ARG A 17 1.84 8.33 17.63
CA ARG A 17 1.23 8.75 18.90
C ARG A 17 2.22 9.46 19.84
N ARG A 18 3.48 9.63 19.42
CA ARG A 18 4.50 10.34 20.21
C ARG A 18 4.00 11.71 20.63
N SER A 19 4.20 12.03 21.92
CA SER A 19 3.72 13.30 22.45
C SER A 19 4.57 14.46 21.91
N ILE A 20 3.98 15.65 21.81
CA ILE A 20 4.70 16.88 21.45
C ILE A 20 5.88 17.13 22.40
N SER A 21 5.77 16.72 23.67
CA SER A 21 6.85 16.83 24.65
C SER A 21 8.05 15.97 24.30
N ASP A 22 7.81 14.71 23.91
CA ASP A 22 8.88 13.77 23.56
C ASP A 22 9.55 14.18 22.24
N LEU A 23 8.75 14.58 21.25
CA LEU A 23 9.25 15.12 19.98
C LEU A 23 10.10 16.37 20.18
N ALA A 24 9.70 17.26 21.09
CA ALA A 24 10.47 18.45 21.45
C ALA A 24 11.81 18.09 22.10
N ALA A 25 11.82 17.14 23.02
CA ALA A 25 13.04 16.65 23.66
C ALA A 25 14.01 16.01 22.64
N ASP A 26 13.50 15.13 21.77
CA ASP A 26 14.31 14.41 20.77
C ASP A 26 14.88 15.33 19.69
N LEU A 27 14.16 16.40 19.34
CA LEU A 27 14.58 17.37 18.33
C LEU A 27 15.39 18.54 18.91
N GLY A 28 15.47 18.67 20.24
CA GLY A 28 16.11 19.82 20.89
C GLY A 28 15.36 21.14 20.65
N LEU A 29 14.03 21.09 20.56
CA LEU A 29 13.16 22.22 20.24
C LEU A 29 12.18 22.54 21.36
N THR A 30 11.55 23.70 21.30
CA THR A 30 10.41 23.99 22.17
C THR A 30 9.15 23.28 21.69
N ARG A 31 8.22 22.97 22.61
CA ARG A 31 6.91 22.40 22.29
C ARG A 31 6.13 23.25 21.29
N ALA A 32 6.23 24.58 21.39
CA ALA A 32 5.56 25.52 20.49
C ALA A 32 6.12 25.41 19.06
N THR A 33 7.44 25.29 18.91
CA THR A 33 8.09 25.10 17.61
C THR A 33 7.66 23.79 16.95
N VAL A 34 7.62 22.69 17.71
CA VAL A 34 7.18 21.38 17.19
C VAL A 34 5.71 21.44 16.76
N ARG A 35 4.83 22.02 17.58
CA ARG A 35 3.41 22.18 17.24
C ARG A 35 3.21 22.97 15.94
N SER A 36 3.85 24.12 15.82
CA SER A 36 3.72 24.97 14.62
C SER A 36 4.24 24.26 13.36
N ARG A 37 5.32 23.48 13.46
CA ARG A 37 5.83 22.68 12.34
C ARG A 37 4.87 21.56 11.96
N LEU A 38 4.32 20.85 12.95
CA LEU A 38 3.35 19.80 12.72
C LEU A 38 2.09 20.33 12.01
N GLU A 39 1.51 21.42 12.50
CA GLU A 39 0.37 22.09 11.89
C GLU A 39 0.68 22.52 10.44
N LYS A 40 1.88 23.04 10.19
CA LYS A 40 2.30 23.41 8.83
C LYS A 40 2.37 22.21 7.89
N LEU A 41 2.92 21.08 8.35
CA LEU A 41 3.03 19.86 7.55
C LEU A 41 1.66 19.24 7.24
N GLU A 42 0.72 19.31 8.19
CA GLU A 42 -0.68 18.91 7.97
C GLU A 42 -1.38 19.84 6.97
N GLN A 43 -1.27 21.16 7.16
CA GLN A 43 -1.91 22.15 6.29
C GLN A 43 -1.37 22.13 4.85
N SER A 44 -0.08 21.82 4.67
CA SER A 44 0.51 21.70 3.34
C SER A 44 0.23 20.35 2.66
N GLY A 45 -0.39 19.39 3.37
CA GLY A 45 -0.65 18.05 2.85
C GLY A 45 0.57 17.11 2.82
N GLU A 46 1.70 17.52 3.42
CA GLU A 46 2.87 16.65 3.58
C GLU A 46 2.56 15.53 4.59
N ILE A 47 1.74 15.83 5.59
CA ILE A 47 1.07 14.84 6.45
C ILE A 47 -0.41 14.86 6.07
N ILE A 48 -0.86 13.82 5.36
CA ILE A 48 -2.26 13.67 4.94
C ILE A 48 -3.15 13.26 6.11
N GLY A 49 -2.59 12.56 7.10
CA GLY A 49 -3.31 12.20 8.32
C GLY A 49 -2.58 11.14 9.15
N PHE A 50 -3.14 10.86 10.32
CA PHE A 50 -2.71 9.78 11.20
C PHE A 50 -3.73 8.64 11.11
N THR A 51 -3.24 7.40 11.06
CA THR A 51 -4.09 6.22 11.02
C THR A 51 -3.66 5.18 12.04
N VAL A 52 -4.59 4.34 12.44
CA VAL A 52 -4.33 3.13 13.21
C VAL A 52 -4.29 1.97 12.23
N ILE A 53 -3.24 1.16 12.29
CA ILE A 53 -3.16 -0.10 11.54
C ILE A 53 -3.55 -1.21 12.51
N LEU A 54 -4.73 -1.77 12.31
CA LEU A 54 -5.23 -2.89 13.11
C LEU A 54 -4.53 -4.18 12.71
N ARG A 55 -4.58 -5.16 13.61
CA ARG A 55 -4.17 -6.53 13.29
C ARG A 55 -4.96 -7.08 12.10
N SER A 56 -6.25 -6.78 11.97
CA SER A 56 -7.06 -7.13 10.77
C SER A 56 -6.48 -6.52 9.50
N ASP A 57 -6.06 -5.25 9.55
CA ASP A 57 -5.46 -4.52 8.42
C ASP A 57 -4.07 -5.07 8.04
N ALA A 58 -3.43 -5.81 8.95
CA ALA A 58 -2.15 -6.49 8.77
C ALA A 58 -2.26 -8.01 8.56
N ILE A 59 -3.42 -8.61 8.86
CA ILE A 59 -3.73 -10.05 8.74
C ILE A 59 -4.55 -10.36 7.49
N ASP A 60 -4.97 -9.37 6.71
CA ASP A 60 -5.71 -9.65 5.49
C ASP A 60 -4.90 -10.54 4.53
N LEU A 61 -5.37 -11.79 4.49
CA LEU A 61 -5.11 -12.80 3.49
C LEU A 61 -3.69 -13.38 3.59
N PRO A 62 -3.49 -14.52 4.31
CA PRO A 62 -2.16 -15.11 4.54
C PRO A 62 -1.44 -15.54 3.27
N VAL A 63 -2.16 -15.71 2.17
CA VAL A 63 -1.60 -16.01 0.86
C VAL A 63 -1.75 -14.78 -0.02
N ARG A 64 -0.61 -14.18 -0.38
CA ARG A 64 -0.55 -12.94 -1.17
C ARG A 64 0.30 -13.14 -2.40
N GLY A 65 0.00 -12.40 -3.46
CA GLY A 65 0.82 -12.40 -4.66
C GLY A 65 0.63 -11.15 -5.48
N ILE A 66 1.61 -10.89 -6.33
CA ILE A 66 1.53 -9.85 -7.37
C ILE A 66 1.31 -10.56 -8.69
N THR A 67 0.22 -10.22 -9.37
CA THR A 67 -0.10 -10.75 -10.70
C THR A 67 0.06 -9.65 -11.73
N MET A 68 0.97 -9.88 -12.66
CA MET A 68 1.19 -9.04 -13.83
C MET A 68 0.32 -9.59 -14.97
N ILE A 69 -0.37 -8.71 -15.69
CA ILE A 69 -1.38 -9.08 -16.69
C ILE A 69 -1.10 -8.34 -17.99
N GLU A 70 -1.11 -9.08 -19.09
CA GLU A 70 -1.04 -8.58 -20.46
C GLU A 70 -2.44 -8.62 -21.06
N ILE A 71 -2.79 -7.57 -21.82
CA ILE A 71 -4.13 -7.33 -22.33
C ILE A 71 -4.11 -7.22 -23.86
N ALA A 72 -5.06 -7.86 -24.53
CA ALA A 72 -5.27 -7.72 -25.96
C ALA A 72 -5.92 -6.38 -26.31
N GLY A 73 -5.26 -5.64 -27.20
CA GLY A 73 -5.86 -4.50 -27.90
C GLY A 73 -6.34 -3.41 -26.95
N GLN A 74 -7.63 -3.06 -27.02
CA GLN A 74 -8.24 -1.96 -26.25
C GLN A 74 -9.09 -2.45 -25.08
N ALA A 75 -8.90 -3.69 -24.61
CA ALA A 75 -9.73 -4.30 -23.57
C ALA A 75 -9.39 -3.85 -22.12
N ALA A 76 -8.49 -2.88 -21.95
CA ALA A 76 -7.97 -2.46 -20.64
C ALA A 76 -9.09 -2.08 -19.67
N ASP A 77 -10.00 -1.18 -20.07
CA ASP A 77 -11.08 -0.70 -19.20
C ASP A 77 -12.03 -1.83 -18.78
N SER A 78 -12.35 -2.75 -19.70
CA SER A 78 -13.21 -3.91 -19.38
C SER A 78 -12.53 -4.90 -18.44
N VAL A 79 -11.23 -5.12 -18.59
CA VAL A 79 -10.45 -6.01 -17.72
C VAL A 79 -10.34 -5.39 -16.33
N ILE A 80 -10.05 -4.09 -16.22
CA ILE A 80 -10.02 -3.36 -14.95
C ILE A 80 -11.39 -3.43 -14.25
N ALA A 81 -12.48 -3.22 -14.98
CA ALA A 81 -13.82 -3.31 -14.42
C ALA A 81 -14.14 -4.72 -13.88
N ALA A 82 -13.74 -5.76 -14.62
CA ALA A 82 -13.92 -7.15 -14.18
C ALA A 82 -13.09 -7.46 -12.92
N LEU A 83 -11.81 -7.08 -12.91
CA LEU A 83 -10.90 -7.26 -11.77
C LEU A 83 -11.38 -6.50 -10.52
N SER A 84 -11.94 -5.31 -10.69
CA SER A 84 -12.45 -4.49 -9.57
C SER A 84 -13.61 -5.16 -8.82
N GLY A 85 -14.27 -6.16 -9.42
CA GLY A 85 -15.31 -6.94 -8.76
C GLY A 85 -14.79 -8.06 -7.84
N PHE A 86 -13.47 -8.27 -7.76
CA PHE A 86 -12.87 -9.34 -6.97
C PHE A 86 -12.51 -8.80 -5.59
N SER A 87 -13.08 -9.40 -4.55
CA SER A 87 -12.73 -9.10 -3.15
C SER A 87 -11.26 -9.40 -2.82
N GLU A 88 -10.65 -10.30 -3.61
CA GLU A 88 -9.29 -10.78 -3.46
C GLU A 88 -8.26 -9.80 -4.05
N VAL A 89 -8.71 -8.79 -4.82
CA VAL A 89 -7.87 -7.75 -5.42
C VAL A 89 -7.78 -6.56 -4.48
N SER A 90 -6.58 -6.28 -3.94
CA SER A 90 -6.35 -5.15 -3.05
C SER A 90 -5.93 -3.87 -3.79
N SER A 91 -5.32 -4.00 -4.95
CA SER A 91 -4.97 -2.88 -5.81
C SER A 91 -4.80 -3.30 -7.26
N ILE A 92 -5.08 -2.36 -8.17
CA ILE A 92 -4.84 -2.48 -9.61
C ILE A 92 -4.03 -1.26 -10.02
N HIS A 93 -2.91 -1.50 -10.69
CA HIS A 93 -2.02 -0.46 -11.20
C HIS A 93 -1.91 -0.60 -12.71
N THR A 94 -2.10 0.48 -13.45
CA THR A 94 -1.71 0.54 -14.86
C THR A 94 -0.21 0.80 -14.94
N THR A 95 0.46 0.14 -15.88
CA THR A 95 1.92 0.23 -16.00
C THR A 95 2.35 0.52 -17.44
N ASN A 96 3.46 1.25 -17.56
CA ASN A 96 4.19 1.36 -18.81
C ASN A 96 5.28 0.27 -18.81
N GLY A 97 5.18 -0.73 -19.69
CA GLY A 97 6.12 -1.84 -19.74
C GLY A 97 5.58 -3.03 -20.53
N ASN A 98 6.15 -4.22 -20.30
CA ASN A 98 5.71 -5.48 -20.93
C ASN A 98 4.38 -6.01 -20.38
N TRP A 99 3.90 -5.42 -19.29
CA TRP A 99 2.65 -5.77 -18.64
C TRP A 99 1.78 -4.52 -18.58
N ASP A 100 0.51 -4.66 -18.93
CA ASP A 100 -0.44 -3.55 -18.94
C ASP A 100 -0.93 -3.24 -17.53
N LEU A 101 -1.13 -4.29 -16.71
CA LEU A 101 -1.57 -4.17 -15.33
C LEU A 101 -0.65 -4.92 -14.36
N VAL A 102 -0.53 -4.37 -13.16
CA VAL A 102 0.01 -5.04 -11.97
C VAL A 102 -1.07 -5.05 -10.90
N VAL A 103 -1.40 -6.24 -10.41
CA VAL A 103 -2.51 -6.47 -9.49
C VAL A 103 -1.99 -7.11 -8.21
N GLU A 104 -2.30 -6.52 -7.05
CA GLU A 104 -2.04 -7.15 -5.76
C GLU A 104 -3.23 -8.02 -5.36
N LEU A 105 -2.94 -9.28 -5.05
CA LEU A 105 -3.91 -10.28 -4.64
C LEU A 105 -3.68 -10.74 -3.20
N GLY A 106 -4.77 -11.01 -2.50
CA GLY A 106 -4.78 -11.74 -1.24
C GLY A 106 -5.88 -12.80 -1.21
N THR A 107 -5.59 -13.97 -0.63
CA THR A 107 -6.59 -15.00 -0.30
C THR A 107 -6.36 -15.65 1.08
N SER A 108 -7.34 -16.38 1.57
CA SER A 108 -7.28 -17.14 2.84
C SER A 108 -6.28 -18.29 2.81
N ASP A 109 -6.01 -18.86 1.64
CA ASP A 109 -5.20 -20.05 1.44
C ASP A 109 -4.82 -20.21 -0.06
N LEU A 110 -3.94 -21.18 -0.35
CA LEU A 110 -3.44 -21.43 -1.71
C LEU A 110 -4.54 -21.94 -2.67
N ILE A 111 -5.60 -22.57 -2.16
CA ILE A 111 -6.68 -23.11 -3.00
C ILE A 111 -7.53 -21.95 -3.50
N ALA A 112 -7.93 -21.04 -2.61
CA ALA A 112 -8.60 -19.80 -2.96
C ALA A 112 -7.73 -18.97 -3.93
N PHE A 113 -6.41 -18.92 -3.72
CA PHE A 113 -5.49 -18.24 -4.61
C PHE A 113 -5.52 -18.81 -6.04
N ASP A 114 -5.42 -20.13 -6.21
CA ASP A 114 -5.49 -20.77 -7.54
C ASP A 114 -6.83 -20.50 -8.23
N GLN A 115 -7.94 -20.47 -7.48
CA GLN A 115 -9.26 -20.16 -8.02
C GLN A 115 -9.33 -18.73 -8.56
N VAL A 116 -8.76 -17.74 -7.84
CA VAL A 116 -8.68 -16.35 -8.30
C VAL A 116 -7.85 -16.26 -9.58
N LEU A 117 -6.67 -16.91 -9.63
CA LEU A 117 -5.83 -16.89 -10.83
C LEU A 117 -6.53 -17.52 -12.05
N ARG A 118 -7.28 -18.61 -11.86
CA ARG A 118 -8.09 -19.19 -12.94
C ARG A 118 -9.15 -18.21 -13.42
N ARG A 119 -9.88 -17.56 -12.51
CA ARG A 119 -10.90 -16.58 -12.86
C ARG A 119 -10.31 -15.40 -13.62
N ILE A 120 -9.13 -14.91 -13.22
CA ILE A 120 -8.41 -13.83 -13.92
C ILE A 120 -8.04 -14.24 -15.35
N ARG A 121 -7.48 -15.44 -15.55
CA ARG A 121 -7.14 -15.97 -16.88
C ARG A 121 -8.34 -16.13 -17.83
N LEU A 122 -9.54 -16.22 -17.28
CA LEU A 122 -10.78 -16.36 -18.05
C LEU A 122 -11.43 -15.00 -18.42
N ILE A 123 -10.89 -13.89 -17.91
CA ILE A 123 -11.41 -12.56 -18.24
C ILE A 123 -11.14 -12.27 -19.72
N PRO A 124 -12.17 -11.98 -20.53
CA PRO A 124 -11.98 -11.58 -21.93
C PRO A 124 -11.06 -10.37 -22.04
N GLY A 125 -10.04 -10.48 -22.89
CA GLY A 125 -9.01 -9.45 -23.04
C GLY A 125 -7.71 -9.78 -22.32
N VAL A 126 -7.68 -10.67 -21.33
CA VAL A 126 -6.42 -11.16 -20.73
C VAL A 126 -5.75 -12.14 -21.68
N THR A 127 -4.55 -11.82 -22.15
CA THR A 127 -3.77 -12.68 -23.06
C THR A 127 -2.73 -13.50 -22.32
N ASN A 128 -2.14 -12.93 -21.27
CA ASN A 128 -1.11 -13.56 -20.49
C ASN A 128 -1.15 -13.06 -19.04
N SER A 129 -0.66 -13.87 -18.12
CA SER A 129 -0.52 -13.49 -16.72
C SER A 129 0.65 -14.20 -16.07
N GLU A 130 1.45 -13.48 -15.30
CA GLU A 130 2.51 -14.03 -14.47
C GLU A 130 2.27 -13.63 -13.01
N THR A 131 2.36 -14.59 -12.09
CA THR A 131 2.11 -14.35 -10.67
C THR A 131 3.34 -14.69 -9.83
N SER A 132 3.74 -13.73 -8.99
CA SER A 132 4.77 -13.92 -7.97
C SER A 132 4.11 -14.03 -6.59
N LEU A 133 4.22 -15.21 -5.96
CA LEU A 133 3.75 -15.42 -4.59
C LEU A 133 4.67 -14.69 -3.60
N LEU A 134 4.09 -13.92 -2.68
CA LEU A 134 4.84 -13.22 -1.65
C LEU A 134 5.11 -14.16 -0.47
N LEU A 135 6.37 -14.55 -0.29
CA LEU A 135 6.78 -15.48 0.76
C LEU A 135 6.98 -14.78 2.12
N ALA A 136 8.06 -14.03 2.23
CA ALA A 136 8.42 -13.27 3.43
C ALA A 136 8.54 -11.79 3.09
N THR A 137 8.00 -10.94 3.95
CA THR A 137 8.13 -9.48 3.84
C THR A 137 9.09 -8.98 4.93
N PRO A 138 10.41 -8.99 4.70
CA PRO A 138 11.40 -8.60 5.71
C PRO A 138 11.30 -7.12 6.11
N ARG A 139 10.72 -6.28 5.25
CA ARG A 139 10.45 -4.87 5.49
C ARG A 139 9.16 -4.47 4.80
N SER A 140 8.26 -3.83 5.54
CA SER A 140 7.03 -3.24 5.03
C SER A 140 6.99 -1.75 5.37
N VAL A 141 6.45 -0.94 4.45
CA VAL A 141 6.10 0.48 4.70
C VAL A 141 4.70 0.63 5.31
N LYS A 142 3.82 -0.39 5.18
CA LYS A 142 2.69 -0.55 6.11
C LYS A 142 3.32 -0.87 7.46
N ALA A 143 3.19 0.07 8.40
CA ALA A 143 4.04 0.22 9.58
C ALA A 143 4.44 -1.10 10.25
N ARG A 144 5.68 -1.14 10.76
CA ARG A 144 6.06 -2.07 11.82
C ARG A 144 4.99 -1.97 12.92
N LEU A 145 4.16 -3.02 13.05
CA LEU A 145 3.45 -3.29 14.29
C LEU A 145 4.47 -3.58 15.39
#